data_AF-A0A9W9UMW6-F1
#
_entry.id   AF-A0A9W9UMW6-F1
#
_cell.length_a   1.000
_cell.length_b   1.000
_cell.length_c   1.000
_cell.angle_alpha   90.00
_cell.angle_beta   90.00
_cell.angle_gamma   90.00
#
_symmetry.space_group_name_H-M   'P 1'
#
loop_
_entity.id
_entity.type
_entity.pdbx_description
1 polymer ?
#
loop_
_entity_poly.entity_id
_entity_poly.type
_entity_poly.pdbx_seq_one_letter_code
_entity_poly.pdbx_strand_id
1 'polypeptide(L)'
;MHRGNKEGKVPSDVTSPWHRRAVIRGIRDSLQFATSPAITELCSSDDTHAHFSRARNARLIMGNIVPDIRSPATEPYCIWYPDFASEETYRELARQYPSMRYQVGRACAAAGFTDLYKELDLLPEVSIAEEARNAAECAECTEGFKVAEVAEDAEIYQIIMSAPQRWAVMDDFTRAVNTE
;
A
#
# COMPACT_ATOMS: atom_id res chain seq x y z
N MET A 1 -16.14 17.83 13.16
CA MET A 1 -15.26 17.75 14.35
C MET A 1 -13.82 18.01 13.88
N HIS A 2 -13.26 19.19 14.10
CA HIS A 2 -11.89 19.54 13.70
C HIS A 2 -10.89 18.64 14.44
N ARG A 3 -10.19 17.74 13.73
CA ARG A 3 -9.04 17.04 14.29
C ARG A 3 -7.92 18.06 14.47
N GLY A 4 -7.74 18.54 15.70
CA GLY A 4 -6.63 19.41 16.06
C GLY A 4 -5.30 18.77 15.68
N ASN A 5 -4.39 19.59 15.15
CA ASN A 5 -3.06 19.21 14.74
C ASN A 5 -2.24 18.77 15.96
N LYS A 6 -2.34 17.49 16.33
CA LYS A 6 -1.46 16.88 17.33
C LYS A 6 -0.23 16.40 16.58
N GLU A 7 0.85 17.17 16.63
CA GLU A 7 2.16 16.69 16.20
C GLU A 7 2.44 15.37 16.94
N GLY A 8 2.50 14.27 16.18
CA GLY A 8 2.78 12.95 16.74
C GLY A 8 4.16 12.99 17.39
N LYS A 9 4.27 12.53 18.64
CA LYS A 9 5.56 12.32 19.30
C LYS A 9 5.94 10.86 19.22
N VAL A 10 7.19 10.59 18.89
CA VAL A 10 7.75 9.23 18.96
C VAL A 10 7.98 8.89 20.44
N PRO A 11 7.45 7.78 20.97
CA PRO A 11 7.73 7.32 22.33
C PRO A 11 9.23 7.04 22.52
N SER A 12 9.74 7.26 23.73
CA SER A 12 11.14 7.01 24.07
C SER A 12 11.53 5.53 24.03
N ASP A 13 10.58 4.62 24.26
CA ASP A 13 10.75 3.17 24.11
C ASP A 13 9.90 2.65 22.96
N VAL A 14 10.53 2.38 21.81
CA VAL A 14 9.87 1.80 20.62
C VAL A 14 9.95 0.27 20.57
N THR A 15 10.58 -0.37 21.57
CA THR A 15 10.68 -1.84 21.64
C THR A 15 9.37 -2.48 22.09
N SER A 16 8.63 -1.77 22.96
CA SER A 16 7.28 -2.13 23.37
C SER A 16 6.36 -2.37 22.16
N PRO A 17 5.63 -3.51 22.09
CA PRO A 17 4.75 -3.81 20.97
C PRO A 17 3.62 -2.78 20.80
N TRP A 18 3.18 -2.15 21.89
CA TRP A 18 2.13 -1.13 21.86
C TRP A 18 2.65 0.19 21.28
N HIS A 19 3.81 0.65 21.74
CA HIS A 19 4.44 1.86 21.21
C HIS A 19 4.78 1.70 19.72
N ARG A 20 5.35 0.55 19.34
CA ARG A 20 5.63 0.24 17.94
C ARG A 20 4.37 0.32 17.06
N ARG A 21 3.27 -0.29 17.47
CA ARG A 21 1.99 -0.25 16.74
C ARG A 21 1.43 1.17 16.65
N ALA A 22 1.47 1.94 17.74
CA ALA A 22 0.99 3.32 17.77
C ALA A 22 1.80 4.22 16.83
N VAL A 23 3.13 4.06 16.80
CA VAL A 23 4.02 4.79 15.89
C VAL A 23 3.74 4.40 14.44
N ILE A 24 3.67 3.10 14.12
CA ILE A 24 3.33 2.62 12.76
C ILE A 24 2.00 3.22 12.30
N ARG A 25 0.98 3.20 13.16
CA ARG A 25 -0.32 3.77 12.85
C ARG A 25 -0.23 5.27 12.58
N GLY A 26 0.47 6.01 13.44
CA GLY A 26 0.70 7.44 13.26
C GLY A 26 1.41 7.75 11.94
N ILE A 27 2.42 6.97 11.57
CA ILE A 27 3.15 7.13 10.31
C ILE A 27 2.20 6.92 9.12
N ARG A 28 1.37 5.88 9.14
CA ARG A 28 0.42 5.59 8.03
C ARG A 28 -0.68 6.65 7.87
N ASP A 29 -1.10 7.27 8.98
CA ASP A 29 -2.23 8.20 8.98
C ASP A 29 -1.81 9.66 8.68
N SER A 30 -0.53 10.01 8.81
CA SER A 30 -0.06 11.40 8.66
C SER A 30 1.24 11.50 7.86
N LEU A 31 1.16 12.11 6.67
CA LEU A 31 2.33 12.42 5.86
C LEU A 31 3.31 13.34 6.60
N GLN A 32 2.82 14.36 7.31
CA GLN A 32 3.66 15.26 8.10
C GLN A 32 4.44 14.52 9.19
N PHE A 33 3.82 13.54 9.85
CA PHE A 33 4.50 12.74 10.85
C PHE A 33 5.51 11.77 10.21
N ALA A 34 5.15 11.15 9.08
CA ALA A 34 6.04 10.27 8.32
C ALA A 34 7.30 10.97 7.77
N THR A 35 7.20 12.27 7.47
CA THR A 35 8.33 13.11 7.02
C THR A 35 9.04 13.86 8.14
N SER A 36 8.60 13.69 9.40
CA SER A 36 9.24 14.36 10.53
C SER A 36 10.72 13.92 10.70
N PRO A 37 11.59 14.78 11.27
CA PRO A 37 12.98 14.43 11.52
C PRO A 37 13.12 13.18 12.40
N ALA A 38 12.29 13.06 13.44
CA ALA A 38 12.31 11.91 14.35
C ALA A 38 12.01 10.58 13.64
N ILE A 39 11.03 10.56 12.73
CA ILE A 39 10.72 9.34 11.95
C ILE A 39 11.80 9.08 10.89
N THR A 40 12.32 10.13 10.26
CA THR A 40 13.41 9.97 9.29
C THR A 40 14.66 9.37 9.96
N GLU A 41 15.04 9.85 11.15
CA GLU A 41 16.15 9.30 11.93
C GLU A 41 15.88 7.86 12.36
N LEU A 42 14.68 7.56 12.88
CA LEU A 42 14.27 6.21 13.26
C LEU A 42 14.38 5.22 12.09
N CYS A 43 14.00 5.65 10.88
CA CYS A 43 14.07 4.88 9.65
C CYS A 43 15.45 4.88 8.97
N SER A 44 16.41 5.67 9.45
CA SER A 44 17.77 5.75 8.88
C SER A 44 18.69 4.63 9.37
N SER A 45 18.30 3.92 10.43
CA SER A 45 19.06 2.79 11.00
C SER A 45 18.92 1.50 10.18
N ASP A 46 19.82 0.55 10.41
CA ASP A 46 19.85 -0.80 9.84
C ASP A 46 18.47 -1.50 9.83
N ASP A 47 18.34 -2.60 9.06
CA ASP A 47 17.09 -3.37 8.87
C ASP A 47 16.37 -3.81 10.17
N THR A 48 17.02 -3.67 11.33
CA THR A 48 16.45 -3.76 12.69
C THR A 48 15.08 -3.07 12.84
N HIS A 49 14.89 -1.90 12.21
CA HIS A 49 13.65 -1.12 12.30
C HIS A 49 12.81 -1.13 11.02
N ALA A 50 12.99 -2.15 10.16
CA ALA A 50 12.34 -2.23 8.84
C ALA A 50 10.82 -2.04 8.86
N HIS A 51 10.13 -2.38 9.96
CA HIS A 51 8.68 -2.16 10.08
C HIS A 51 8.27 -0.68 10.09
N PHE A 52 9.08 0.22 10.67
CA PHE A 52 8.83 1.66 10.59
C PHE A 52 9.12 2.18 9.19
N SER A 53 10.22 1.74 8.57
CA SER A 53 10.57 2.09 7.19
C SER A 53 9.50 1.65 6.19
N ARG A 54 8.95 0.44 6.34
CA ARG A 54 7.78 -0.01 5.56
C ARG A 54 6.58 0.90 5.73
N ALA A 55 6.24 1.27 6.97
CA ALA A 55 5.12 2.17 7.24
C ALA A 55 5.33 3.55 6.60
N ARG A 56 6.56 4.07 6.68
CA ARG A 56 6.96 5.36 6.10
C ARG A 56 6.90 5.31 4.58
N ASN A 57 7.51 4.30 3.96
CA ASN A 57 7.50 4.13 2.51
C ASN A 57 6.08 4.01 1.96
N ALA A 58 5.21 3.25 2.64
CA ALA A 58 3.79 3.20 2.27
C ALA A 58 3.13 4.58 2.30
N ARG A 59 3.34 5.37 3.37
CA ARG A 59 2.73 6.71 3.49
C ARG A 59 3.26 7.70 2.45
N LEU A 60 4.55 7.61 2.11
CA LEU A 60 5.15 8.43 1.05
C LEU A 60 4.51 8.11 -0.29
N ILE A 61 4.40 6.83 -0.66
CA ILE A 61 3.73 6.39 -1.90
C ILE A 61 2.29 6.92 -1.94
N MET A 62 1.51 6.69 -0.87
CA MET A 62 0.13 7.22 -0.73
C MET A 62 0.06 8.77 -0.68
N GLY A 63 1.20 9.45 -0.55
CA GLY A 63 1.35 10.90 -0.65
C GLY A 63 1.85 11.36 -2.02
N ASN A 64 1.87 10.49 -3.04
CA ASN A 64 2.44 10.71 -4.38
C ASN A 64 3.95 10.99 -4.36
N ILE A 65 4.68 10.36 -3.44
CA ILE A 65 6.15 10.46 -3.34
C ILE A 65 6.72 9.04 -3.44
N VAL A 66 7.45 8.75 -4.53
CA VAL A 66 8.16 7.48 -4.67
C VAL A 66 9.43 7.53 -3.80
N PRO A 67 9.55 6.70 -2.74
CA PRO A 67 10.70 6.72 -1.85
C PRO A 67 11.92 6.01 -2.46
N ASP A 68 13.10 6.28 -1.91
CA ASP A 68 14.33 5.51 -2.14
C ASP A 68 14.30 4.23 -1.28
N ILE A 69 13.92 3.09 -1.87
CA ILE A 69 13.81 1.79 -1.20
C ILE A 69 15.06 0.98 -1.49
N ARG A 70 15.93 0.85 -0.49
CA ARG A 70 17.27 0.23 -0.65
C ARG A 70 17.32 -1.25 -0.30
N SER A 71 16.33 -1.76 0.41
CA SER A 71 16.28 -3.14 0.91
C SER A 71 14.87 -3.71 0.76
N PRO A 72 14.71 -4.95 0.26
CA PRO A 72 13.43 -5.65 0.22
C PRO A 72 12.74 -5.72 1.59
N ALA A 73 13.51 -5.73 2.69
CA ALA A 73 12.95 -5.72 4.04
C ALA A 73 12.09 -4.46 4.32
N THR A 74 12.36 -3.37 3.61
CA THR A 74 11.69 -2.07 3.73
C THR A 74 10.61 -1.82 2.68
N GLU A 75 10.37 -2.76 1.77
CA GLU A 75 9.27 -2.69 0.81
C GLU A 75 7.92 -2.74 1.55
N PRO A 76 7.05 -1.74 1.35
CA PRO A 76 5.73 -1.75 1.95
C PRO A 76 4.83 -2.80 1.29
N TYR A 77 3.99 -3.45 2.11
CA TYR A 77 3.02 -4.43 1.64
C TYR A 77 1.73 -3.76 1.12
N CYS A 78 1.03 -3.05 2.01
CA CYS A 78 -0.18 -2.31 1.68
C CYS A 78 0.14 -0.83 1.44
N ILE A 79 -0.01 -0.40 0.18
CA ILE A 79 0.29 0.95 -0.32
C ILE A 79 -0.96 1.73 -0.77
N TRP A 80 -2.16 1.23 -0.46
CA TRP A 80 -3.45 1.79 -0.91
C TRP A 80 -4.44 2.13 0.22
N TYR A 81 -4.00 2.05 1.49
CA TYR A 81 -4.82 2.41 2.64
C TYR A 81 -4.04 3.23 3.67
N PRO A 82 -4.53 4.39 4.15
CA PRO A 82 -5.93 4.85 4.04
C PRO A 82 -6.26 5.64 2.77
N ASP A 83 -5.28 5.97 1.94
CA ASP A 83 -5.49 6.74 0.70
C ASP A 83 -4.80 6.04 -0.47
N PHE A 84 -5.26 6.32 -1.68
CA PHE A 84 -4.60 5.89 -2.92
C PHE A 84 -3.58 6.93 -3.40
N ALA A 85 -2.48 6.46 -3.98
CA ALA A 85 -1.65 7.30 -4.85
C ALA A 85 -2.29 7.46 -6.24
N SER A 86 -1.77 8.38 -7.05
CA SER A 86 -2.14 8.53 -8.46
C SER A 86 -1.65 7.34 -9.30
N GLU A 87 -2.32 7.08 -10.42
CA GLU A 87 -1.85 6.11 -11.41
C GLU A 87 -0.43 6.39 -11.90
N GLU A 88 -0.07 7.66 -12.08
CA GLU A 88 1.29 8.06 -12.45
C GLU A 88 2.32 7.64 -11.40
N THR A 89 2.02 7.86 -10.11
CA THR A 89 2.91 7.44 -9.01
C THR A 89 3.08 5.93 -8.99
N TYR A 90 1.99 5.18 -9.17
CA TYR A 90 2.04 3.73 -9.19
C TYR A 90 2.77 3.17 -10.42
N ARG A 91 2.60 3.80 -11.59
CA ARG A 91 3.35 3.46 -12.81
C ARG A 91 4.84 3.69 -12.62
N GLU A 92 5.23 4.83 -12.03
CA GLU A 92 6.62 5.12 -11.71
C GLU A 92 7.19 4.13 -10.67
N LEU A 93 6.42 3.80 -9.64
CA LEU A 93 6.81 2.82 -8.63
C LEU A 93 7.06 1.44 -9.25
N ALA A 94 6.15 0.95 -10.10
CA ALA A 94 6.28 -0.34 -10.80
C ALA A 94 7.45 -0.37 -11.79
N ARG A 95 7.79 0.79 -12.37
CA ARG A 95 8.94 0.97 -13.25
C ARG A 95 10.27 0.96 -12.48
N GLN A 96 10.33 1.66 -11.35
CA GLN A 96 11.54 1.80 -10.53
C GLN A 96 11.80 0.55 -9.69
N TYR A 97 10.75 -0.10 -9.18
CA TYR A 97 10.84 -1.29 -8.33
C TYR A 97 9.98 -2.43 -8.92
N PRO A 98 10.50 -3.19 -9.91
CA PRO A 98 9.77 -4.32 -10.50
C PRO A 98 9.34 -5.39 -9.48
N SER A 99 10.05 -5.53 -8.36
CA SER A 99 9.68 -6.40 -7.23
C SER A 99 8.34 -6.05 -6.60
N MET A 100 7.88 -4.80 -6.74
CA MET A 100 6.66 -4.29 -6.12
C MET A 100 5.43 -4.28 -7.04
N ARG A 101 5.53 -4.84 -8.25
CA ARG A 101 4.43 -4.78 -9.24
C ARG A 101 3.13 -5.42 -8.75
N TYR A 102 3.22 -6.47 -7.95
CA TYR A 102 2.04 -7.12 -7.38
C TYR A 102 1.35 -6.28 -6.30
N GLN A 103 2.11 -5.53 -5.49
CA GLN A 103 1.60 -4.54 -4.55
C GLN A 103 0.91 -3.38 -5.29
N VAL A 104 1.46 -2.96 -6.43
CA VAL A 104 0.81 -2.00 -7.33
C VAL A 104 -0.47 -2.59 -7.91
N GLY A 105 -0.47 -3.85 -8.34
CA GLY A 105 -1.66 -4.55 -8.84
C GLY A 105 -2.80 -4.59 -7.81
N ARG A 106 -2.50 -4.87 -6.54
CA ARG A 106 -3.50 -4.77 -5.46
C ARG A 106 -4.01 -3.36 -5.25
N ALA A 107 -3.13 -2.35 -5.34
CA ALA A 107 -3.56 -0.96 -5.27
C ALA A 107 -4.48 -0.58 -6.43
N CYS A 108 -4.19 -1.05 -7.65
CA CYS A 108 -5.06 -0.87 -8.82
C CYS A 108 -6.43 -1.54 -8.61
N ALA A 109 -6.46 -2.77 -8.08
CA ALA A 109 -7.69 -3.47 -7.75
C ALA A 109 -8.54 -2.70 -6.74
N ALA A 110 -7.92 -2.19 -5.67
CA ALA A 110 -8.61 -1.42 -4.64
C ALA A 110 -9.09 -0.04 -5.14
N ALA A 111 -8.39 0.56 -6.10
CA ALA A 111 -8.69 1.90 -6.63
C ALA A 111 -9.51 1.91 -7.92
N GLY A 112 -9.70 0.77 -8.59
CA GLY A 112 -10.33 0.68 -9.91
C GLY A 112 -9.45 1.12 -11.08
N PHE A 113 -8.12 1.13 -10.94
CA PHE A 113 -7.19 1.55 -12.00
C PHE A 113 -6.95 0.43 -13.02
N THR A 114 -7.98 0.09 -13.80
CA THR A 114 -7.94 -1.03 -14.73
C THR A 114 -6.88 -0.88 -15.82
N ASP A 115 -6.72 0.31 -16.39
CA ASP A 115 -5.75 0.52 -17.48
C ASP A 115 -4.31 0.27 -16.99
N LEU A 116 -3.95 0.84 -15.84
CA LEU A 116 -2.67 0.55 -15.21
C LEU A 116 -2.54 -0.94 -14.84
N TYR A 117 -3.59 -1.59 -14.34
CA TYR A 117 -3.55 -3.02 -14.05
C TYR A 117 -3.20 -3.86 -15.29
N LYS A 118 -3.81 -3.55 -16.44
CA LYS A 118 -3.51 -4.20 -17.73
C LYS A 118 -2.05 -3.98 -18.17
N GLU A 119 -1.49 -2.79 -17.93
CA GLU A 119 -0.10 -2.47 -18.24
C GLU A 119 0.92 -3.27 -17.42
N LEU A 120 0.58 -3.70 -16.21
CA LEU A 120 1.49 -4.44 -15.32
C LEU A 120 1.78 -5.88 -15.80
N ASP A 121 0.91 -6.44 -16.64
CA ASP A 121 1.02 -7.80 -17.20
C ASP A 121 1.28 -8.87 -16.11
N LEU A 122 0.48 -8.82 -15.04
CA LEU A 122 0.60 -9.75 -13.92
C LEU A 122 -0.07 -11.09 -14.24
N LEU A 123 0.44 -12.16 -13.61
CA LEU A 123 -0.32 -13.42 -13.56
C LEU A 123 -1.71 -13.16 -12.93
N PRO A 124 -2.77 -13.85 -13.38
CA PRO A 124 -4.12 -13.73 -12.80
C PRO A 124 -4.15 -14.14 -11.33
N GLU A 125 -3.92 -13.18 -10.44
CA GLU A 125 -3.62 -13.41 -9.02
C GLU A 125 -4.89 -13.32 -8.17
N VAL A 126 -5.10 -14.30 -7.29
CA VAL A 126 -6.36 -14.46 -6.55
C VAL A 126 -6.58 -13.33 -5.54
N SER A 127 -5.56 -12.92 -4.80
CA SER A 127 -5.70 -11.83 -3.81
C SER A 127 -6.02 -10.47 -4.45
N ILE A 128 -5.55 -10.19 -5.67
CA ILE A 128 -5.91 -9.00 -6.45
C ILE A 128 -7.39 -9.08 -6.87
N ALA A 129 -7.87 -10.26 -7.28
CA ALA A 129 -9.30 -10.42 -7.59
C ALA A 129 -10.17 -10.20 -6.35
N GLU A 130 -9.78 -10.77 -5.21
CA GLU A 130 -10.47 -10.57 -3.93
C GLU A 130 -10.49 -9.09 -3.53
N GLU A 131 -9.37 -8.39 -3.68
CA GLU A 131 -9.29 -6.95 -3.41
C GLU A 131 -10.23 -6.15 -4.32
N ALA A 132 -10.27 -6.46 -5.62
CA ALA A 132 -11.15 -5.80 -6.59
C ALA A 132 -12.63 -6.01 -6.25
N ARG A 133 -13.00 -7.23 -5.84
CA ARG A 133 -14.36 -7.55 -5.40
C ARG A 133 -14.73 -6.79 -4.13
N ASN A 134 -13.86 -6.78 -3.13
CA ASN A 134 -14.11 -6.10 -1.85
C ASN A 134 -14.26 -4.59 -2.04
N ALA A 135 -13.49 -3.98 -2.95
CA ALA A 135 -13.59 -2.56 -3.27
C ALA A 135 -14.98 -2.21 -3.84
N ALA A 136 -15.52 -3.04 -4.73
CA ALA A 136 -16.86 -2.86 -5.28
C ALA A 136 -17.96 -3.00 -4.19
N GLU A 137 -17.86 -4.00 -3.32
CA GLU A 137 -18.83 -4.22 -2.23
C GLU A 137 -18.80 -3.08 -1.18
N CYS A 138 -17.63 -2.48 -0.91
CA CYS A 138 -17.50 -1.37 0.04
C CYS A 138 -18.02 -0.03 -0.51
N ALA A 139 -18.04 0.15 -1.84
CA ALA A 139 -18.55 1.35 -2.48
C ALA A 139 -20.06 1.54 -2.23
N GLU A 140 -20.81 0.45 -2.13
CA GLU A 140 -22.24 0.47 -1.79
C GLU A 140 -22.50 0.88 -0.32
N CYS A 141 -21.50 0.75 0.56
CA CYS A 141 -21.67 0.83 2.01
C CYS A 141 -21.19 2.15 2.65
N THR A 142 -20.53 3.06 1.92
CA THR A 142 -19.75 4.14 2.57
C THR A 142 -20.05 5.55 2.07
N GLU A 143 -21.00 6.25 2.70
CA GLU A 143 -21.08 7.70 2.62
C GLU A 143 -19.86 8.34 3.31
N GLY A 144 -18.94 8.93 2.53
CA GLY A 144 -17.92 9.86 3.06
C GLY A 144 -16.47 9.37 3.13
N PHE A 145 -16.13 8.18 2.60
CA PHE A 145 -14.73 7.85 2.28
C PHE A 145 -14.43 8.31 0.86
N LYS A 146 -13.19 8.79 0.60
CA LYS A 146 -12.76 9.12 -0.77
C LYS A 146 -12.60 7.82 -1.55
N VAL A 147 -13.71 7.25 -1.99
CA VAL A 147 -13.72 6.30 -3.09
C VAL A 147 -13.25 7.09 -4.31
N ALA A 148 -12.14 6.66 -4.92
CA ALA A 148 -11.92 6.98 -6.34
C ALA A 148 -13.20 6.57 -7.08
N GLU A 149 -13.68 7.35 -8.05
CA GLU A 149 -14.87 7.01 -8.84
C GLU A 149 -14.80 5.54 -9.26
N VAL A 150 -15.55 4.67 -8.56
CA VAL A 150 -15.34 3.23 -8.66
C VAL A 150 -15.99 2.78 -9.96
N ALA A 151 -15.21 2.11 -10.80
CA ALA A 151 -15.72 1.46 -12.00
C ALA A 151 -16.85 0.49 -11.59
N GLU A 152 -18.07 0.74 -12.09
CA GLU A 152 -19.31 0.04 -11.74
C GLU A 152 -19.23 -1.50 -11.90
N ASP A 153 -18.21 -2.03 -12.58
CA ASP A 153 -18.18 -3.42 -13.04
C ASP A 153 -17.05 -4.31 -12.47
N ALA A 154 -16.29 -3.83 -11.47
CA ALA A 154 -15.16 -4.60 -10.90
C ALA A 154 -14.28 -5.26 -11.99
N GLU A 155 -13.92 -4.51 -13.03
CA GLU A 155 -13.38 -5.06 -14.29
C GLU A 155 -12.13 -5.93 -14.07
N ILE A 156 -11.25 -5.53 -13.14
CA ILE A 156 -10.06 -6.30 -12.74
C ILE A 156 -10.45 -7.70 -12.21
N TYR A 157 -11.52 -7.80 -11.41
CA TYR A 157 -12.03 -9.09 -10.94
C TYR A 157 -12.47 -9.96 -12.14
N GLN A 158 -13.19 -9.41 -13.11
CA GLN A 158 -13.62 -10.15 -14.29
C GLN A 158 -12.45 -10.59 -15.17
N ILE A 159 -11.43 -9.75 -15.34
CA ILE A 159 -10.20 -10.08 -16.06
C ILE A 159 -9.54 -11.31 -15.42
N ILE A 160 -9.35 -11.31 -14.10
CA ILE A 160 -8.71 -12.44 -13.40
C ILE A 160 -9.61 -13.68 -13.40
N MET A 161 -10.92 -13.52 -13.19
CA MET A 161 -11.86 -14.63 -13.10
C MET A 161 -12.24 -15.24 -14.45
N SER A 162 -11.97 -14.57 -15.56
CA SER A 162 -12.11 -15.16 -16.89
C SER A 162 -10.85 -15.91 -17.35
N ALA A 163 -9.73 -15.78 -16.62
CA ALA A 163 -8.50 -16.46 -16.96
C ALA A 163 -8.61 -18.00 -16.82
N PRO A 164 -7.97 -18.77 -17.72
CA PRO A 164 -8.00 -20.23 -17.69
C PRO A 164 -7.33 -20.81 -16.44
N GLN A 165 -6.36 -20.07 -15.87
CA GLN A 165 -5.65 -20.42 -14.65
C GLN A 165 -5.52 -19.19 -13.76
N ARG A 166 -5.55 -19.42 -12.44
CA ARG A 166 -5.35 -18.41 -11.40
C ARG A 166 -4.18 -18.82 -10.53
N TRP A 167 -3.51 -17.82 -9.95
CA TRP A 167 -2.26 -17.97 -9.21
C TRP A 167 -2.37 -17.40 -7.80
N ALA A 168 -1.68 -18.01 -6.85
CA ALA A 168 -1.49 -17.49 -5.50
C ALA A 168 -0.04 -16.99 -5.37
N VAL A 169 0.26 -15.88 -6.06
CA VAL A 169 1.61 -15.33 -6.13
C VAL A 169 1.99 -14.62 -4.84
N MET A 170 1.05 -13.88 -4.25
CA MET A 170 1.28 -13.13 -3.02
C MET A 170 0.94 -13.97 -1.79
N ASP A 171 1.81 -13.91 -0.77
CA ASP A 171 1.54 -14.46 0.54
C ASP A 171 1.38 -13.32 1.56
N ASP A 172 0.14 -13.08 1.99
CA ASP A 172 -0.23 -12.06 2.98
C ASP A 172 0.44 -12.26 4.35
N PHE A 173 0.79 -13.51 4.72
CA PHE A 173 1.42 -13.82 6.00
C PHE A 173 2.91 -13.51 6.00
N THR A 174 3.62 -13.91 4.95
CA THR A 174 5.07 -13.69 4.84
C THR A 174 5.41 -12.34 4.19
N ARG A 175 4.46 -11.75 3.45
CA ARG A 175 4.60 -10.56 2.59
C ARG A 175 5.58 -10.78 1.45
N ALA A 176 5.58 -11.99 0.91
CA ALA A 176 6.45 -12.39 -0.19
C ALA A 176 5.66 -12.49 -1.50
N VAL A 177 6.39 -12.33 -2.61
CA VAL A 177 5.91 -12.52 -3.98
C VAL A 177 6.65 -13.74 -4.53
N ASN A 178 5.91 -14.81 -4.81
CA ASN A 178 6.44 -16.10 -5.26
C ASN A 178 6.05 -16.35 -6.71
N THR A 179 6.93 -15.99 -7.65
CA THR A 179 6.70 -16.14 -9.10
C THR A 179 7.38 -17.37 -9.70
N GLU A 180 7.94 -18.24 -8.88
CA GLU A 180 8.63 -19.49 -9.27
C GLU A 180 7.74 -20.73 -9.13
#